data_AF-D3AL03-F1
#
_entry.id   AF-D3AL03-F1
#
_cell.length_a   1.000
_cell.length_b   1.000
_cell.length_c   1.000
_cell.angle_alpha   90.00
_cell.angle_beta   90.00
_cell.angle_gamma   90.00
#
_symmetry.space_group_name_H-M   'P 1'
#
loop_
_entity.id
_entity.type
_entity.pdbx_description
1 polymer ?
#
loop_
_entity_poly.entity_id
_entity_poly.type
_entity_poly.pdbx_seq_one_letter_code
_entity_poly.pdbx_strand_id
1 'polypeptide(L)'
;MMVHYLETKKQYPDCILFYRLGDFYEMFFEDALTVSKELEITLTGKECGLEERAPMCGVPYHALDNYLYRLVQKGYKVAIAEQMEDPKQAKGLVKREVIRVVTPGTITSAQALDETKNNYLMGIVYIDERFGIAVSDISTGDFLVTEVASERELADEINKFCPSEIICNDAFFVSGVDTEEVKNRYQTVISALDSHFFSDEGCRKILKEHFKVGSLDGLGLQDYDTGVIAAGAVMEYMYETQKSTLSHITAIT
;
A
#
# COMPACT_ATOMS: atom_id res chain seq x y z
N MET A 1 7.05 -13.81 22.42
CA MET A 1 7.18 -13.68 20.95
C MET A 1 5.85 -13.85 20.26
N MET A 2 5.21 -15.03 20.31
CA MET A 2 3.96 -15.27 19.56
C MET A 2 2.82 -14.34 19.94
N VAL A 3 2.71 -13.95 21.21
CA VAL A 3 1.76 -12.92 21.67
C VAL A 3 1.96 -11.60 20.92
N HIS A 4 3.20 -11.08 20.87
CA HIS A 4 3.54 -9.84 20.16
C HIS A 4 3.31 -9.96 18.64
N TYR A 5 3.58 -11.14 18.05
CA TYR A 5 3.26 -11.40 16.65
C TYR A 5 1.75 -11.27 16.39
N LEU A 6 0.91 -11.91 17.21
CA LEU A 6 -0.55 -11.87 17.07
C LEU A 6 -1.10 -10.46 17.32
N GLU A 7 -0.56 -9.73 18.30
CA GLU A 7 -0.91 -8.33 18.55
C GLU A 7 -0.54 -7.41 17.37
N THR A 8 0.60 -7.66 16.73
CA THR A 8 1.01 -6.94 15.52
C THR A 8 0.09 -7.31 14.35
N LYS A 9 -0.19 -8.60 14.13
CA LYS A 9 -1.07 -9.08 13.05
C LYS A 9 -2.50 -8.53 13.17
N LYS A 10 -3.02 -8.34 14.38
CA LYS A 10 -4.34 -7.72 14.61
C LYS A 10 -4.44 -6.28 14.10
N GLN A 11 -3.32 -5.55 14.05
CA GLN A 11 -3.27 -4.19 13.51
C GLN A 11 -3.21 -4.18 11.97
N TYR A 12 -2.83 -5.31 11.37
CA TYR A 12 -2.66 -5.48 9.92
C TYR A 12 -3.36 -6.76 9.44
N PRO A 13 -4.70 -6.87 9.62
CA PRO A 13 -5.44 -8.11 9.36
C PRO A 13 -5.42 -8.50 7.88
N ASP A 14 -5.37 -7.53 6.97
CA ASP A 14 -5.38 -7.70 5.52
C ASP A 14 -3.97 -7.90 4.91
N CYS A 15 -2.92 -7.75 5.71
CA CYS A 15 -1.53 -7.86 5.24
C CYS A 15 -0.88 -9.15 5.68
N ILE A 16 -0.07 -9.76 4.82
CA ILE A 16 0.88 -10.80 5.23
C ILE A 16 1.95 -10.16 6.12
N LEU A 17 2.14 -10.65 7.34
CA LEU A 17 3.08 -10.07 8.28
C LEU A 17 4.45 -10.75 8.19
N PHE A 18 5.40 -10.10 7.52
CA PHE A 18 6.80 -10.49 7.49
C PHE A 18 7.48 -10.07 8.79
N TYR A 19 7.73 -11.02 9.67
CA TYR A 19 8.19 -10.75 11.02
C TYR A 19 9.68 -11.08 11.20
N ARG A 20 10.51 -10.07 11.46
CA ARG A 20 11.97 -10.23 11.51
C ARG A 20 12.44 -11.09 12.69
N LEU A 21 13.00 -12.25 12.40
CA LEU A 21 13.61 -13.16 13.38
C LEU A 21 15.01 -13.59 12.91
N GLY A 22 16.03 -13.02 13.57
CA GLY A 22 17.43 -13.21 13.18
C GLY A 22 17.65 -12.78 11.73
N ASP A 23 18.18 -13.68 10.90
CA ASP A 23 18.45 -13.44 9.48
C ASP A 23 17.27 -13.80 8.55
N PHE A 24 16.09 -14.07 9.09
CA PHE A 24 14.89 -14.38 8.32
C PHE A 24 13.75 -13.39 8.59
N TYR A 25 12.84 -13.27 7.64
CA TYR A 25 11.46 -12.88 7.92
C TYR A 25 10.63 -14.15 7.99
N GLU A 26 9.99 -14.38 9.13
CA GLU A 26 9.13 -15.53 9.36
C GLU A 26 7.66 -15.07 9.34
N MET A 27 6.82 -15.93 8.79
CA MET A 27 5.37 -15.80 8.77
C MET A 27 4.78 -17.01 9.51
N PHE A 28 3.64 -16.83 10.17
CA PHE A 28 3.01 -17.88 10.97
C PHE A 28 1.54 -18.09 10.58
N PHE A 29 0.98 -19.25 10.96
CA PHE A 29 -0.43 -19.57 10.79
C PHE A 29 -0.90 -19.41 9.32
N GLU A 30 -1.99 -18.70 9.07
CA GLU A 30 -2.57 -18.50 7.74
C GLU A 30 -1.60 -17.78 6.78
N ASP A 31 -0.82 -16.82 7.27
CA ASP A 31 0.20 -16.15 6.47
C ASP A 31 1.24 -17.16 5.98
N ALA A 32 1.65 -18.10 6.85
CA ALA A 32 2.62 -19.13 6.48
C ALA A 32 2.07 -20.10 5.43
N LEU A 33 0.81 -20.53 5.57
CA LEU A 33 0.15 -21.42 4.62
C LEU A 33 0.01 -20.74 3.25
N THR A 34 -0.43 -19.48 3.25
CA THR A 34 -0.60 -18.69 2.04
C THR A 34 0.73 -18.49 1.33
N VAL A 35 1.75 -17.97 2.03
CA VAL A 35 3.04 -17.66 1.41
C VAL A 35 3.76 -18.93 0.95
N SER A 36 3.71 -20.02 1.73
CA SER A 36 4.30 -21.30 1.31
C SER A 36 3.75 -21.79 -0.02
N LYS A 37 2.43 -21.70 -0.19
CA LYS A 37 1.76 -22.08 -1.45
C LYS A 37 2.10 -21.12 -2.59
N GLU A 38 1.99 -19.81 -2.37
CA GLU A 38 2.14 -18.81 -3.43
C GLU A 38 3.58 -18.65 -3.92
N LEU A 39 4.55 -18.81 -3.01
CA LEU A 39 5.97 -18.64 -3.31
C LEU A 39 6.71 -19.97 -3.50
N GLU A 40 6.03 -21.10 -3.29
CA GLU A 40 6.58 -22.45 -3.33
C GLU A 40 7.75 -22.64 -2.36
N ILE A 41 7.64 -22.06 -1.17
CA ILE A 41 8.65 -22.17 -0.11
C ILE A 41 8.25 -23.23 0.92
N THR A 42 9.23 -23.88 1.53
CA THR A 42 9.02 -24.96 2.49
C THR A 42 8.18 -24.50 3.69
N LEU A 43 7.04 -25.16 3.91
CA LEU A 43 6.27 -25.04 5.14
C LEU A 43 6.87 -25.93 6.23
N THR A 44 7.00 -25.37 7.42
CA THR A 44 7.49 -26.04 8.63
C THR A 44 6.57 -25.74 9.81
N GLY A 45 6.94 -26.14 11.02
CA GLY A 45 6.17 -25.81 12.22
C GLY A 45 7.07 -25.28 13.34
N LYS A 46 6.60 -24.26 14.06
CA LYS A 46 7.26 -23.69 15.25
C LYS A 46 6.56 -24.11 16.52
N GLU A 47 7.34 -24.55 17.50
CA GLU A 47 6.84 -24.83 18.84
C GLU A 47 6.53 -23.50 19.55
N CYS A 48 5.29 -23.33 20.00
CA CYS A 48 4.82 -22.07 20.57
C CYS A 48 3.93 -22.25 21.82
N GLY A 49 4.03 -23.41 22.48
CA GLY A 49 3.26 -23.70 23.71
C GLY A 49 1.80 -24.11 23.46
N LEU A 50 1.40 -24.33 22.21
CA LEU A 50 0.16 -24.99 21.82
C LEU A 50 0.37 -26.50 21.67
N GLU A 51 -0.72 -27.29 21.70
CA GLU A 51 -0.65 -28.74 21.46
C GLU A 51 -0.09 -29.07 20.06
N GLU A 52 -0.46 -28.27 19.06
CA GLU A 52 0.06 -28.36 17.70
C GLU A 52 1.14 -27.30 17.43
N ARG A 53 2.13 -27.64 16.60
CA ARG A 53 3.14 -26.68 16.14
C ARG A 53 2.48 -25.66 15.22
N ALA A 54 2.73 -24.37 15.44
CA ALA A 54 2.22 -23.32 14.57
C ALA A 54 2.85 -23.44 13.17
N PRO A 55 2.05 -23.45 12.08
CA PRO A 55 2.58 -23.39 10.72
C PRO A 55 3.53 -22.21 10.56
N MET A 56 4.68 -22.43 9.92
CA MET A 56 5.72 -21.42 9.75
C MET A 56 6.44 -21.61 8.42
N CYS A 57 6.66 -20.51 7.71
CA CYS A 57 7.64 -20.44 6.64
C CYS A 57 8.44 -19.15 6.78
N GLY A 58 9.58 -19.05 6.10
CA GLY A 58 10.37 -17.83 6.16
C GLY A 58 11.25 -17.65 4.93
N VAL A 59 11.65 -16.40 4.73
CA VAL A 59 12.53 -15.98 3.63
C VAL A 59 13.80 -15.33 4.18
N PRO A 60 14.97 -15.55 3.55
CA PRO A 60 16.19 -14.87 3.94
C PRO A 60 16.06 -13.36 3.72
N TYR A 61 16.56 -12.58 4.67
CA TYR A 61 16.37 -11.12 4.64
C TYR A 61 17.02 -10.41 3.47
N HIS A 62 18.19 -10.90 3.05
CA HIS A 62 18.91 -10.39 1.89
C HIS A 62 18.16 -10.60 0.58
N ALA A 63 17.19 -11.52 0.56
CA ALA A 63 16.37 -11.83 -0.60
C ALA A 63 14.94 -11.28 -0.48
N LEU A 64 14.65 -10.48 0.56
CA LEU A 64 13.32 -9.96 0.88
C LEU A 64 12.60 -9.39 -0.35
N ASP A 65 13.27 -8.49 -1.07
CA ASP A 65 12.67 -7.73 -2.17
C ASP A 65 12.12 -8.63 -3.28
N ASN A 66 12.81 -9.72 -3.61
CA ASN A 66 12.34 -10.69 -4.61
C ASN A 66 11.04 -11.39 -4.18
N TYR A 67 10.90 -11.72 -2.90
CA TYR A 67 9.70 -12.37 -2.39
C TYR A 67 8.54 -11.37 -2.24
N LEU A 68 8.84 -10.14 -1.81
CA LEU A 68 7.85 -9.06 -1.78
C LEU A 68 7.26 -8.82 -3.15
N TYR A 69 8.11 -8.68 -4.18
CA TYR A 69 7.66 -8.48 -5.55
C TYR A 69 6.69 -9.57 -6.01
N ARG A 70 7.05 -10.84 -5.81
CA ARG A 70 6.20 -11.97 -6.22
C ARG A 70 4.84 -11.98 -5.52
N LEU A 71 4.78 -11.63 -4.23
CA LEU A 71 3.53 -11.54 -3.47
C LEU A 71 2.68 -10.37 -3.95
N VAL A 72 3.32 -9.22 -4.13
CA VAL A 72 2.67 -7.97 -4.52
C VAL A 72 2.11 -8.07 -5.96
N GLN A 73 2.81 -8.73 -6.88
CA GLN A 73 2.30 -9.02 -8.23
C GLN A 73 1.07 -9.94 -8.23
N LYS A 74 0.86 -10.70 -7.15
CA LYS A 74 -0.36 -11.50 -6.93
C LYS A 74 -1.44 -10.74 -6.16
N GLY A 75 -1.21 -9.45 -5.88
CA GLY A 75 -2.12 -8.55 -5.19
C GLY A 75 -2.11 -8.62 -3.66
N TYR A 76 -1.13 -9.29 -3.06
CA TYR A 76 -1.00 -9.31 -1.61
C TYR A 76 -0.34 -8.03 -1.07
N LYS A 77 -0.84 -7.53 0.06
CA LYS A 77 -0.17 -6.51 0.88
C LYS A 77 0.74 -7.18 1.90
N VAL A 78 1.93 -6.62 2.12
CA VAL A 78 2.92 -7.20 3.04
C VAL A 78 3.38 -6.17 4.06
N ALA A 79 3.11 -6.41 5.35
CA ALA A 79 3.61 -5.61 6.45
C ALA A 79 4.98 -6.13 6.90
N ILE A 80 5.98 -5.25 6.98
CA ILE A 80 7.35 -5.59 7.37
C ILE A 80 7.59 -5.16 8.81
N ALA A 81 7.62 -6.12 9.73
CA ALA A 81 7.95 -5.88 11.12
C ALA A 81 9.45 -6.11 11.37
N GLU A 82 10.15 -5.03 11.72
CA GLU A 82 11.61 -5.04 11.95
C GLU A 82 12.00 -5.02 13.42
N GLN A 83 13.24 -5.42 13.69
CA GLN A 83 13.84 -5.33 15.02
C GLN A 83 14.32 -3.90 15.29
N MET A 84 13.80 -3.30 16.36
CA MET A 84 14.10 -1.90 16.71
C MET A 84 15.37 -1.75 17.55
N GLU A 85 15.94 -2.86 18.03
CA GLU A 85 17.12 -2.89 18.90
C GLU A 85 17.97 -4.13 18.59
N ASP A 86 19.27 -4.03 18.85
CA ASP A 86 20.19 -5.17 18.72
C ASP A 86 19.80 -6.26 19.74
N PRO A 87 19.53 -7.50 19.30
CA PRO A 87 19.23 -8.62 20.19
C PRO A 87 20.26 -8.86 21.30
N LYS A 88 21.51 -8.48 21.08
CA LYS A 88 22.60 -8.62 22.07
C LYS A 88 22.53 -7.57 23.17
N GLN A 89 21.86 -6.44 22.91
CA GLN A 89 21.72 -5.32 23.86
C GLN A 89 20.36 -5.32 24.55
N ALA A 90 19.37 -6.04 23.99
CA ALA A 90 18.02 -6.10 24.51
C ALA A 90 17.94 -6.81 25.87
N LYS A 91 17.29 -6.16 26.84
CA LYS A 91 16.90 -6.79 28.11
C LYS A 91 15.49 -7.36 27.98
N GLY A 92 15.38 -8.59 27.46
CA GLY A 92 14.10 -9.29 27.30
C GLY A 92 13.73 -9.52 25.83
N LEU A 93 12.43 -9.46 25.51
CA LEU A 93 11.95 -9.61 24.13
C LEU A 93 12.31 -8.36 23.31
N VAL A 94 13.13 -8.55 22.28
CA VAL A 94 13.47 -7.51 21.28
C VAL A 94 12.19 -6.86 20.76
N LYS A 95 12.09 -5.54 20.90
CA LYS A 95 10.97 -4.75 20.38
C LYS A 95 10.94 -4.83 18.86
N ARG A 96 9.74 -5.05 18.32
CA ARG A 96 9.49 -5.08 16.87
C ARG A 96 8.32 -4.19 16.51
N GLU A 97 8.48 -3.45 15.42
CA GLU A 97 7.48 -2.53 14.90
C GLU A 97 7.36 -2.68 13.38
N VAL A 98 6.16 -2.47 12.84
CA VAL A 98 5.96 -2.43 11.40
C VAL A 98 6.53 -1.12 10.87
N ILE A 99 7.60 -1.23 10.09
CA ILE A 99 8.32 -0.07 9.54
C ILE A 99 7.83 0.32 8.15
N ARG A 100 7.11 -0.58 7.45
CA ARG A 100 6.59 -0.36 6.11
C ARG A 100 5.51 -1.38 5.79
N VAL A 101 4.49 -0.97 5.03
CA VAL A 101 3.55 -1.85 4.36
C VAL A 101 3.81 -1.73 2.86
N VAL A 102 4.04 -2.86 2.20
CA VAL A 102 4.33 -2.92 0.77
C VAL A 102 3.09 -3.42 0.04
N THR A 103 2.65 -2.65 -0.93
CA THR A 103 1.46 -2.91 -1.77
C THR A 103 1.83 -2.78 -3.25
N PRO A 104 0.96 -3.18 -4.19
CA PRO A 104 1.25 -3.08 -5.61
C PRO A 104 1.61 -1.68 -6.08
N GLY A 105 0.89 -0.65 -5.62
CA GLY A 105 1.15 0.74 -6.00
C GLY A 105 2.27 1.40 -5.20
N THR A 106 2.76 0.76 -4.12
CA THR A 106 3.67 1.41 -3.16
C THR A 106 5.04 0.74 -3.03
N ILE A 107 5.29 -0.31 -3.81
CA ILE A 107 6.61 -0.93 -3.90
C ILE A 107 7.60 0.01 -4.61
N THR A 108 8.78 0.19 -4.02
CA THR A 108 9.83 1.10 -4.51
C THR A 108 11.17 0.41 -4.77
N SER A 109 11.28 -0.90 -4.53
CA SER A 109 12.55 -1.59 -4.71
C SER A 109 12.91 -1.71 -6.20
N ALA A 110 14.05 -1.14 -6.59
CA ALA A 110 14.57 -1.21 -7.96
C ALA A 110 14.92 -2.65 -8.40
N GLN A 111 15.18 -3.57 -7.46
CA GLN A 111 15.40 -4.98 -7.79
C GLN A 111 14.11 -5.71 -8.14
N ALA A 112 12.97 -5.16 -7.71
CA ALA A 112 11.64 -5.69 -7.95
C ALA A 112 10.99 -5.07 -9.18
N LEU A 113 11.22 -3.77 -9.42
CA LEU A 113 10.57 -3.02 -10.49
C LEU A 113 11.31 -3.13 -11.83
N ASP A 114 10.54 -3.13 -12.91
CA ASP A 114 11.06 -2.95 -14.28
C ASP A 114 11.43 -1.47 -14.46
N GLU A 115 12.73 -1.16 -14.51
CA GLU A 115 13.23 0.23 -14.66
C GLU A 115 12.72 0.95 -15.93
N THR A 116 12.11 0.22 -16.87
CA THR A 116 11.53 0.80 -18.08
C THR A 116 10.05 1.20 -17.94
N LYS A 117 9.44 0.93 -16.78
CA LYS A 117 8.01 1.17 -16.53
C LYS A 117 7.78 1.87 -15.21
N ASN A 118 6.81 2.78 -15.21
CA ASN A 118 6.31 3.40 -14.00
C ASN A 118 5.43 2.41 -13.23
N ASN A 119 5.39 2.55 -11.90
CA ASN A 119 4.56 1.78 -11.00
C ASN A 119 3.56 2.71 -10.30
N TYR A 120 2.46 2.99 -11.00
CA TYR A 120 1.49 3.98 -10.54
C TYR A 120 0.53 3.41 -9.50
N LEU A 121 0.37 4.16 -8.40
CA LEU A 121 -0.77 4.13 -7.51
C LEU A 121 -1.80 5.15 -7.99
N MET A 122 -3.06 4.73 -8.13
CA MET A 122 -4.16 5.62 -8.51
C MET A 122 -5.21 5.67 -7.40
N GLY A 123 -5.57 6.88 -6.96
CA GLY A 123 -6.74 7.11 -6.12
C GLY A 123 -7.93 7.53 -6.96
N ILE A 124 -9.06 6.86 -6.80
CA ILE A 124 -10.32 7.20 -7.46
C ILE A 124 -11.39 7.46 -6.40
N VAL A 125 -11.96 8.67 -6.42
CA VAL A 125 -13.03 9.08 -5.53
C VAL A 125 -14.24 9.43 -6.36
N TYR A 126 -15.39 8.84 -6.05
CA TYR A 126 -16.66 9.18 -6.68
C TYR A 126 -17.56 9.95 -5.73
N ILE A 127 -17.88 11.20 -6.07
CA ILE A 127 -18.75 12.11 -5.31
C ILE A 127 -19.56 12.95 -6.31
N ASP A 128 -20.86 13.13 -6.06
CA ASP A 128 -21.75 14.01 -6.85
C ASP A 128 -21.63 13.83 -8.38
N GLU A 129 -21.69 12.58 -8.83
CA GLU A 129 -21.58 12.20 -10.25
C GLU A 129 -20.25 12.56 -10.94
N ARG A 130 -19.20 12.75 -10.14
CA ARG A 130 -17.86 13.11 -10.61
C ARG A 130 -16.81 12.18 -10.03
N PHE A 131 -15.81 11.85 -10.86
CA PHE A 131 -14.64 11.10 -10.44
C PHE A 131 -13.47 12.07 -10.23
N GLY A 132 -12.98 12.13 -8.99
CA GLY A 132 -11.66 12.68 -8.69
C GLY A 132 -10.62 11.59 -8.85
N ILE A 133 -9.56 11.89 -9.59
CA ILE A 133 -8.48 10.94 -9.88
C ILE A 133 -7.18 11.58 -9.43
N ALA A 134 -6.39 10.86 -8.65
CA ALA A 134 -5.02 11.21 -8.35
C ALA A 134 -4.10 10.04 -8.69
N VAL A 135 -2.95 10.32 -9.29
CA VAL A 135 -2.00 9.29 -9.74
C VAL A 135 -0.62 9.66 -9.23
N SER A 136 0.05 8.72 -8.56
CA SER A 136 1.42 8.92 -8.11
C SER A 136 2.30 7.74 -8.46
N ASP A 137 3.53 8.04 -8.86
CA ASP A 137 4.62 7.07 -8.83
C ASP A 137 5.56 7.44 -7.69
N ILE A 138 5.59 6.60 -6.66
CA ILE A 138 6.36 6.86 -5.44
C ILE A 138 7.86 6.88 -5.73
N SER A 139 8.32 6.16 -6.76
CA SER A 139 9.75 6.06 -7.08
C SER A 139 10.27 7.29 -7.81
N THR A 140 9.45 7.90 -8.68
CA THR A 140 9.84 9.09 -9.46
C THR A 140 9.48 10.39 -8.75
N GLY A 141 8.49 10.35 -7.86
CA GLY A 141 7.92 11.54 -7.22
C GLY A 141 6.83 12.21 -8.05
N ASP A 142 6.41 11.60 -9.16
CA ASP A 142 5.29 12.09 -9.95
C ASP A 142 4.02 12.07 -9.11
N PHE A 143 3.28 13.17 -9.17
CA PHE A 143 1.97 13.25 -8.54
C PHE A 143 1.05 14.15 -9.37
N LEU A 144 -0.01 13.55 -9.89
CA LEU A 144 -0.91 14.14 -10.88
C LEU A 144 -2.34 14.05 -10.37
N VAL A 145 -3.18 15.02 -10.74
CA VAL A 145 -4.59 15.04 -10.36
C VAL A 145 -5.46 15.52 -11.51
N THR A 146 -6.66 14.96 -11.61
CA THR A 146 -7.66 15.40 -12.57
C THR A 146 -9.07 15.04 -12.07
N GLU A 147 -10.07 15.54 -12.78
CA GLU A 147 -11.46 15.18 -12.58
C GLU A 147 -12.13 14.85 -13.91
N VAL A 148 -12.98 13.83 -13.90
CA VAL A 148 -13.75 13.40 -15.07
C VAL A 148 -15.20 13.14 -14.69
N ALA A 149 -16.10 13.29 -15.67
CA ALA A 149 -17.54 13.17 -15.43
C ALA A 149 -18.13 11.85 -15.95
N SER A 150 -17.42 11.15 -16.83
CA SER A 150 -17.92 9.93 -17.46
C SER A 150 -17.04 8.72 -17.20
N GLU A 151 -17.67 7.54 -17.15
CA GLU A 151 -16.97 6.24 -17.04
C GLU A 151 -15.97 6.03 -18.18
N ARG A 152 -16.25 6.57 -19.37
CA ARG A 152 -15.36 6.50 -20.53
C ARG A 152 -14.07 7.27 -20.29
N GLU A 153 -14.17 8.52 -19.83
CA GLU A 153 -12.99 9.34 -19.52
C GLU A 153 -12.19 8.74 -18.36
N LEU A 154 -12.87 8.17 -17.36
CA LEU A 154 -12.21 7.43 -16.30
C LEU A 154 -11.43 6.24 -16.87
N ALA A 155 -12.05 5.45 -17.75
CA ALA A 155 -11.38 4.33 -18.41
C ALA A 155 -10.18 4.81 -19.24
N ASP A 156 -10.27 5.96 -19.90
CA ASP A 156 -9.15 6.56 -20.65
C ASP A 156 -7.98 6.92 -19.71
N GLU A 157 -8.23 7.48 -18.53
CA GLU A 157 -7.18 7.75 -17.54
C GLU A 157 -6.58 6.45 -16.95
N ILE A 158 -7.39 5.43 -16.66
CA ILE A 158 -6.89 4.12 -16.22
C ILE A 158 -6.02 3.47 -17.31
N ASN A 159 -6.43 3.53 -18.59
CA ASN A 159 -5.62 3.01 -19.71
C ASN A 159 -4.31 3.78 -19.86
N LYS A 160 -4.33 5.10 -19.67
CA LYS A 160 -3.16 5.96 -19.84
C LYS A 160 -2.07 5.66 -18.82
N PHE A 161 -2.45 5.43 -17.57
CA PHE A 161 -1.48 5.18 -16.50
C PHE A 161 -1.25 3.70 -16.21
N CYS A 162 -2.18 2.80 -16.56
CA CYS A 162 -2.08 1.36 -16.23
C CYS A 162 -1.65 1.12 -14.76
N PRO A 163 -2.39 1.64 -13.76
CA PRO A 163 -1.96 1.57 -12.37
C PRO A 163 -1.85 0.12 -11.88
N SER A 164 -0.85 -0.17 -11.07
CA SER A 164 -0.71 -1.48 -10.42
C SER A 164 -1.67 -1.63 -9.24
N GLU A 165 -2.06 -0.51 -8.64
CA GLU A 165 -3.05 -0.45 -7.57
C GLU A 165 -3.96 0.77 -7.73
N ILE A 166 -5.25 0.54 -7.47
CA ILE A 166 -6.28 1.54 -7.33
C ILE A 166 -6.79 1.50 -5.89
N ILE A 167 -6.77 2.64 -5.21
CA ILE A 167 -7.48 2.87 -3.95
C ILE A 167 -8.72 3.72 -4.21
N CYS A 168 -9.83 3.40 -3.55
CA CYS A 168 -11.07 4.14 -3.79
C CYS A 168 -11.97 4.25 -2.56
N ASN A 169 -12.94 5.17 -2.62
CA ASN A 169 -14.03 5.22 -1.66
C ASN A 169 -15.12 4.20 -2.01
N ASP A 170 -15.96 3.83 -1.05
CA ASP A 170 -17.04 2.86 -1.27
C ASP A 170 -18.01 3.26 -2.40
N ALA A 171 -18.24 4.57 -2.58
CA ALA A 171 -19.13 5.08 -3.62
C ALA A 171 -18.66 4.72 -5.04
N PHE A 172 -17.36 4.46 -5.25
CA PHE A 172 -16.83 4.02 -6.53
C PHE A 172 -17.47 2.71 -7.01
N PHE A 173 -17.76 1.77 -6.11
CA PHE A 173 -18.35 0.47 -6.46
C PHE A 173 -19.82 0.57 -6.92
N VAL A 174 -20.49 1.67 -6.64
CA VAL A 174 -21.88 1.92 -7.05
C VAL A 174 -21.99 3.05 -8.09
N SER A 175 -20.87 3.49 -8.64
CA SER A 175 -20.78 4.59 -9.62
C SER A 175 -21.27 4.22 -11.03
N GLY A 176 -21.54 2.94 -11.29
CA GLY A 176 -21.84 2.39 -12.62
C GLY A 176 -20.65 1.67 -13.26
N VAL A 177 -19.42 1.94 -12.79
CA VAL A 177 -18.20 1.31 -13.28
C VAL A 177 -18.14 -0.17 -12.89
N ASP A 178 -17.91 -1.05 -13.87
CA ASP A 178 -17.63 -2.46 -13.63
C ASP A 178 -16.19 -2.64 -13.13
N THR A 179 -16.03 -2.63 -11.81
CA THR A 179 -14.71 -2.78 -11.16
C THR A 179 -14.06 -4.15 -11.40
N GLU A 180 -14.83 -5.20 -11.69
CA GLU A 180 -14.28 -6.51 -12.02
C GLU A 180 -13.72 -6.53 -13.44
N GLU A 181 -14.38 -5.85 -14.39
CA GLU A 181 -13.80 -5.63 -15.71
C GLU A 181 -12.49 -4.85 -15.61
N VAL A 182 -12.43 -3.79 -14.80
CA VAL A 182 -11.22 -2.99 -14.57
C VAL A 182 -10.08 -3.88 -14.02
N LYS A 183 -10.33 -4.66 -12.96
CA LYS A 183 -9.34 -5.60 -12.41
C LYS A 183 -8.81 -6.56 -13.46
N ASN A 184 -9.69 -7.20 -14.21
CA ASN A 184 -9.32 -8.23 -15.18
C ASN A 184 -8.59 -7.64 -16.40
N ARG A 185 -9.03 -6.48 -16.90
CA ARG A 185 -8.47 -5.85 -18.08
C ARG A 185 -7.08 -5.26 -17.82
N TYR A 186 -6.90 -4.59 -16.69
CA TYR A 186 -5.66 -3.89 -16.37
C TYR A 186 -4.71 -4.67 -15.46
N GLN A 187 -5.14 -5.84 -14.97
CA GLN A 187 -4.41 -6.62 -13.98
C GLN A 187 -4.05 -5.77 -12.74
N THR A 188 -4.97 -4.88 -12.37
CA THR A 188 -4.81 -3.94 -11.26
C THR A 188 -5.53 -4.44 -10.02
N VAL A 189 -4.99 -4.11 -8.86
CA VAL A 189 -5.64 -4.40 -7.57
C VAL A 189 -6.49 -3.21 -7.17
N ILE A 190 -7.77 -3.43 -6.87
CA ILE A 190 -8.67 -2.36 -6.41
C ILE A 190 -9.01 -2.60 -4.93
N SER A 191 -8.72 -1.62 -4.08
CA SER A 191 -8.99 -1.65 -2.65
C SER A 191 -9.87 -0.48 -2.22
N ALA A 192 -11.00 -0.77 -1.55
CA ALA A 192 -11.75 0.24 -0.82
C ALA A 192 -10.95 0.65 0.43
N LEU A 193 -10.85 1.96 0.69
CA LEU A 193 -10.31 2.47 1.95
C LEU A 193 -11.42 2.96 2.87
N ASP A 194 -11.11 3.03 4.16
CA ASP A 194 -12.01 3.57 5.16
C ASP A 194 -12.33 5.05 4.88
N SER A 195 -13.51 5.50 5.32
CA SER A 195 -14.01 6.85 5.05
C SER A 195 -13.12 7.99 5.56
N HIS A 196 -12.23 7.73 6.52
CA HIS A 196 -11.35 8.76 7.09
C HIS A 196 -10.34 9.31 6.06
N PHE A 197 -9.88 8.47 5.12
CA PHE A 197 -8.99 8.87 4.02
C PHE A 197 -9.60 9.90 3.08
N PHE A 198 -10.93 10.04 3.07
CA PHE A 198 -11.67 10.85 2.10
C PHE A 198 -12.34 12.08 2.73
N SER A 199 -11.90 12.49 3.93
CA SER A 199 -12.41 13.71 4.57
C SER A 199 -11.83 14.96 3.90
N ASP A 200 -12.68 15.85 3.38
CA ASP A 200 -12.22 17.06 2.67
C ASP A 200 -11.22 17.90 3.50
N GLU A 201 -11.51 18.12 4.78
CA GLU A 201 -10.61 18.83 5.68
C GLU A 201 -9.27 18.12 5.85
N GLY A 202 -9.28 16.79 6.04
CA GLY A 202 -8.08 15.98 6.20
C GLY A 202 -7.22 15.96 4.93
N CYS A 203 -7.84 15.73 3.77
CA CYS A 203 -7.20 15.74 2.46
C CYS A 203 -6.56 17.09 2.16
N ARG A 204 -7.27 18.20 2.40
CA ARG A 204 -6.69 19.55 2.21
C ARG A 204 -5.55 19.83 3.17
N LYS A 205 -5.68 19.39 4.42
CA LYS A 205 -4.64 19.59 5.44
C LYS A 205 -3.35 18.85 5.08
N ILE A 206 -3.44 17.56 4.74
CA ILE A 206 -2.25 16.75 4.45
C ILE A 206 -1.50 17.25 3.22
N LEU A 207 -2.21 17.68 2.17
CA LEU A 207 -1.59 18.27 0.99
C LEU A 207 -0.89 19.59 1.31
N LYS A 208 -1.52 20.49 2.09
CA LYS A 208 -0.89 21.74 2.53
C LYS A 208 0.37 21.48 3.36
N GLU A 209 0.31 20.52 4.28
CA GLU A 209 1.46 20.16 5.14
C GLU A 209 2.61 19.56 4.33
N HIS A 210 2.31 18.66 3.40
CA HIS A 210 3.29 18.02 2.52
C HIS A 210 4.01 19.04 1.62
N PHE A 211 3.23 19.84 0.87
CA PHE A 211 3.77 20.85 -0.05
C PHE A 211 4.23 22.14 0.63
N LYS A 212 4.00 22.27 1.95
CA LYS A 212 4.38 23.43 2.77
C LYS A 212 3.78 24.74 2.24
N VAL A 213 2.50 24.70 1.86
CA VAL A 213 1.75 25.84 1.32
C VAL A 213 0.64 26.29 2.28
N GLY A 214 0.34 27.58 2.28
CA GLY A 214 -0.77 28.14 3.08
C GLY A 214 -2.15 27.89 2.47
N SER A 215 -2.22 27.72 1.15
CA SER A 215 -3.43 27.42 0.38
C SER A 215 -3.10 26.48 -0.79
N LEU A 216 -4.06 25.67 -1.21
CA LEU A 216 -3.95 24.83 -2.41
C LEU A 216 -4.06 25.64 -3.71
N ASP A 217 -4.47 26.90 -3.62
CA ASP A 217 -4.58 27.83 -4.76
C ASP A 217 -3.29 27.94 -5.56
N GLY A 218 -2.14 27.95 -4.87
CA GLY A 218 -0.82 28.03 -5.48
C GLY A 218 -0.37 26.73 -6.15
N LEU A 219 -1.09 25.62 -5.94
CA LEU A 219 -0.87 24.32 -6.58
C LEU A 219 -1.78 24.12 -7.80
N GLY A 220 -2.66 25.07 -8.13
CA GLY A 220 -3.57 24.96 -9.27
C GLY A 220 -4.80 24.07 -9.05
N LEU A 221 -5.13 23.74 -7.79
CA LEU A 221 -6.18 22.77 -7.45
C LEU A 221 -7.55 23.40 -7.14
N GLN A 222 -7.76 24.66 -7.50
CA GLN A 222 -8.94 25.44 -7.07
C GLN A 222 -10.26 24.87 -7.62
N ASP A 223 -10.22 24.34 -8.83
CA ASP A 223 -11.39 23.85 -9.56
C ASP A 223 -11.50 22.32 -9.53
N TYR A 224 -10.74 21.65 -8.65
CA TYR A 224 -10.63 20.19 -8.56
C TYR A 224 -11.03 19.66 -7.18
N ASP A 225 -12.19 20.04 -6.66
CA ASP A 225 -12.61 19.67 -5.30
C ASP A 225 -12.61 18.15 -5.03
N THR A 226 -13.12 17.35 -5.95
CA THR A 226 -13.10 15.87 -5.88
C THR A 226 -11.68 15.34 -6.10
N GLY A 227 -10.93 15.96 -7.01
CA GLY A 227 -9.52 15.66 -7.26
C GLY A 227 -8.64 15.89 -6.01
N VAL A 228 -8.90 16.95 -5.25
CA VAL A 228 -8.22 17.26 -3.99
C VAL A 228 -8.47 16.16 -2.94
N ILE A 229 -9.68 15.62 -2.87
CA ILE A 229 -10.00 14.50 -1.98
C ILE A 229 -9.22 13.25 -2.44
N ALA A 230 -9.23 12.93 -3.73
CA ALA A 230 -8.46 11.81 -4.26
C ALA A 230 -6.94 11.95 -4.00
N ALA A 231 -6.38 13.15 -4.21
CA ALA A 231 -4.99 13.44 -3.95
C ALA A 231 -4.64 13.35 -2.45
N GLY A 232 -5.49 13.89 -1.59
CA GLY A 232 -5.31 13.77 -0.15
C GLY A 232 -5.31 12.31 0.32
N ALA A 233 -6.25 11.50 -0.17
CA ALA A 233 -6.32 10.08 0.12
C ALA A 233 -5.06 9.31 -0.34
N VAL A 234 -4.58 9.58 -1.57
CA VAL A 234 -3.34 9.00 -2.10
C VAL A 234 -2.14 9.40 -1.23
N MET A 235 -2.03 10.69 -0.87
CA MET A 235 -0.94 11.17 -0.03
C MET A 235 -0.95 10.51 1.36
N GLU A 236 -2.12 10.43 2.01
CA GLU A 236 -2.27 9.78 3.31
C GLU A 236 -1.92 8.29 3.25
N TYR A 237 -2.42 7.60 2.23
CA TYR A 237 -2.11 6.19 1.99
C TYR A 237 -0.61 5.95 1.78
N MET A 238 0.07 6.81 1.01
CA MET A 238 1.52 6.72 0.84
C MET A 238 2.26 6.96 2.16
N TYR A 239 1.81 7.89 3.00
CA TYR A 239 2.40 8.09 4.33
C TYR A 239 2.21 6.89 5.25
N GLU A 240 1.01 6.30 5.28
CA GLU A 240 0.72 5.13 6.11
C GLU A 240 1.50 3.89 5.68
N THR A 241 1.66 3.68 4.37
CA THR A 241 2.37 2.52 3.81
C THR A 241 3.88 2.68 3.89
N GLN A 242 4.43 3.85 3.54
CA GLN A 242 5.88 4.06 3.57
C GLN A 242 6.42 4.32 4.99
N LYS A 243 5.61 4.91 5.88
CA LYS A 243 6.01 5.32 7.24
C LYS A 243 7.31 6.13 7.28
N SER A 244 7.57 6.88 6.20
CA SER A 244 8.75 7.73 6.02
C SER A 244 8.34 9.07 5.42
N THR A 245 9.28 10.01 5.39
CA THR A 245 9.08 11.26 4.66
C THR A 245 9.11 11.01 3.15
N LEU A 246 8.24 11.69 2.41
CA LEU A 246 8.14 11.62 0.94
C LEU A 246 8.64 12.91 0.29
N SER A 247 9.81 13.40 0.72
CA SER A 247 10.30 14.74 0.36
C SER A 247 10.65 14.94 -1.12
N HIS A 248 10.73 13.86 -1.90
CA HIS A 248 10.99 13.89 -3.34
C HIS A 248 9.72 14.16 -4.16
N ILE A 249 8.53 13.93 -3.60
CA ILE A 249 7.28 14.43 -4.17
C ILE A 249 7.23 15.91 -3.86
N THR A 250 7.50 16.75 -4.86
CA THR A 250 7.72 18.19 -4.66
C THR A 250 6.65 19.06 -5.31
N ALA A 251 5.87 18.50 -6.21
CA ALA A 251 4.79 19.17 -6.91
C ALA A 251 3.61 18.21 -7.09
N ILE A 252 2.43 18.80 -7.28
CA ILE A 252 1.24 18.15 -7.80
C ILE A 252 0.81 18.94 -9.03
N THR A 253 0.39 18.25 -10.09
CA THR A 253 0.01 18.88 -11.37
C THR A 253 -1.35 18.40 -11.84
#